data_AF-A0AAD4EI10-F1
#
_entry.id   AF-A0AAD4EI10-F1
#
_cell.length_a   1.000
_cell.length_b   1.000
_cell.length_c   1.000
_cell.angle_alpha   90.00
_cell.angle_beta   90.00
_cell.angle_gamma   90.00
#
_symmetry.space_group_name_H-M   'P 1'
#
loop_
_entity.id
_entity.type
_entity.pdbx_description
1 polymer ?
#
loop_
_entity_poly.entity_id
_entity_poly.type
_entity_poly.pdbx_seq_one_letter_code
_entity_poly.pdbx_strand_id
1 'polypeptide(L)'
;MYLCKDARVYAVHHLQRQRYSLEPTQLISLALKYNIKDFFPHAFERLVSARINDISDEERHMVGSIVWNTMFKVKECLDVHRRIIACEAPPMVHAATCMKQTRCEEDWKQLWWNGMGRFLLDGRNPQPYKDAVERFEKLDIGEINLDCWKAVLYTVKAQSTFDHERTLIDASLIQLIILQNA
;
A
#
# COMPACT_ATOMS: atom_id res chain seq x y z
N MET A 1 7.20 11.81 -38.91
CA MET A 1 8.38 11.13 -38.33
C MET A 1 8.05 9.64 -38.23
N TYR A 2 8.62 8.82 -39.12
CA TYR A 2 8.36 7.37 -39.19
C TYR A 2 8.99 6.68 -37.98
N LEU A 3 8.21 6.43 -36.93
CA LEU A 3 8.62 5.56 -35.83
C LEU A 3 8.59 4.11 -36.32
N CYS A 4 9.77 3.52 -36.52
CA CYS A 4 9.88 2.08 -36.76
C CYS A 4 9.20 1.33 -35.59
N LYS A 5 8.10 0.63 -35.89
CA LYS A 5 7.30 -0.08 -34.86
C LYS A 5 8.17 -1.07 -34.10
N ASP A 6 9.08 -1.76 -34.79
CA ASP A 6 9.98 -2.74 -34.19
C ASP A 6 10.98 -2.10 -33.24
N ALA A 7 11.51 -0.92 -33.60
CA ALA A 7 12.40 -0.16 -32.72
C ALA A 7 11.66 0.31 -31.45
N ARG A 8 10.40 0.72 -31.57
CA ARG A 8 9.56 1.07 -30.41
C ARG A 8 9.32 -0.14 -29.51
N VAL A 9 8.92 -1.28 -30.08
CA VAL A 9 8.68 -2.52 -29.32
C VAL A 9 9.96 -2.96 -28.59
N TYR A 10 11.09 -2.94 -29.28
CA TYR A 10 12.39 -3.27 -28.69
C TYR A 10 12.74 -2.33 -27.51
N ALA A 11 12.58 -1.02 -27.69
CA ALA A 11 12.86 -0.03 -26.66
C ALA A 11 11.96 -0.19 -25.43
N VAL A 12 10.65 -0.41 -25.62
CA VAL A 12 9.70 -0.66 -24.52
C VAL A 12 10.11 -1.93 -23.76
N HIS A 13 10.41 -3.01 -24.47
CA HIS A 13 10.85 -4.26 -23.85
C HIS A 13 12.16 -4.09 -23.07
N HIS A 14 13.12 -3.35 -23.61
CA HIS A 14 14.38 -3.06 -22.93
C HIS A 14 14.17 -2.24 -21.64
N LEU A 15 13.37 -1.17 -21.71
CA LEU A 15 13.02 -0.36 -20.54
C LEU A 15 12.27 -1.17 -19.48
N GLN A 16 11.37 -2.07 -19.89
CA GLN A 16 10.64 -2.93 -18.97
C GLN A 16 11.57 -3.87 -18.19
N ARG A 17 12.61 -4.38 -18.85
CA ARG A 17 13.65 -5.20 -18.19
C ARG A 17 14.48 -4.39 -17.17
N GLN A 18 14.60 -3.08 -17.38
CA GLN A 18 15.34 -2.18 -16.51
C GLN A 18 14.47 -1.36 -15.55
N ARG A 19 13.16 -1.67 -15.45
CA ARG A 19 12.21 -0.87 -14.66
C ARG A 19 12.59 -0.69 -13.19
N TYR A 20 13.34 -1.62 -12.61
CA TYR A 20 13.79 -1.54 -11.21
C TYR A 20 15.01 -0.63 -11.03
N SER A 21 15.75 -0.35 -12.11
CA SER A 21 16.92 0.52 -12.10
C SER A 21 16.57 1.98 -12.42
N LEU A 22 15.34 2.24 -12.85
CA LEU A 22 14.85 3.57 -13.17
C LEU A 22 14.07 4.16 -12.01
N GLU A 23 14.15 5.48 -11.86
CA GLU A 23 13.35 6.21 -10.87
C GLU A 23 11.87 6.20 -11.27
N PRO A 24 10.94 6.16 -10.30
CA PRO A 24 9.51 6.09 -10.59
C PRO A 24 9.02 7.32 -11.37
N THR A 25 9.57 8.50 -11.07
CA THR A 25 9.28 9.76 -11.76
C THR A 25 9.67 9.72 -13.24
N GLN A 26 10.84 9.14 -13.55
CA GLN A 26 11.30 8.92 -14.91
C GLN A 26 10.41 7.94 -15.67
N LEU A 27 10.05 6.82 -15.04
CA LEU A 27 9.16 5.81 -15.65
C LEU A 27 7.77 6.40 -15.96
N ILE A 28 7.19 7.16 -15.04
CA ILE A 28 5.93 7.87 -15.26
C ILE A 28 6.08 8.86 -16.41
N SER A 29 7.13 9.67 -16.43
CA SER A 29 7.35 10.63 -17.51
C SER A 29 7.48 9.97 -18.89
N LEU A 30 8.22 8.86 -18.98
CA LEU A 30 8.33 8.06 -20.20
C LEU A 30 6.98 7.44 -20.60
N ALA A 31 6.24 6.92 -19.63
CA ALA A 31 4.92 6.35 -19.84
C ALA A 31 3.96 7.39 -20.43
N LEU A 32 3.95 8.60 -19.87
CA LEU A 32 3.15 9.73 -20.33
C LEU A 32 3.59 10.19 -21.73
N LYS A 33 4.88 10.50 -21.90
CA LYS A 33 5.43 11.08 -23.13
C LYS A 33 5.26 10.16 -24.34
N TYR A 34 5.37 8.85 -24.14
CA TYR A 34 5.31 7.88 -25.23
C TYR A 34 4.04 7.04 -25.24
N ASN A 35 3.09 7.28 -24.34
CA ASN A 35 1.86 6.50 -24.15
C ASN A 35 2.15 5.00 -23.96
N ILE A 36 3.03 4.67 -23.00
CA ILE A 36 3.39 3.30 -22.62
C ILE A 36 2.68 2.96 -21.30
N LYS A 37 1.48 2.41 -21.39
CA LYS A 37 0.61 2.17 -20.23
C LYS A 37 1.19 1.18 -19.23
N ASP A 38 1.98 0.21 -19.69
CA ASP A 38 2.47 -0.91 -18.88
C ASP A 38 3.43 -0.48 -17.75
N PHE A 39 4.08 0.68 -17.88
CA PHE A 39 5.02 1.18 -16.88
C PHE A 39 4.32 1.89 -15.72
N PHE A 40 3.15 2.44 -16.00
CA PHE A 40 2.49 3.39 -15.12
C PHE A 40 2.06 2.76 -13.78
N PRO A 41 1.45 1.55 -13.73
CA PRO A 41 1.05 0.93 -12.46
C PRO A 41 2.21 0.76 -11.48
N HIS A 42 3.29 0.14 -11.95
CA HIS A 42 4.47 -0.15 -11.12
C HIS A 42 5.18 1.13 -10.67
N ALA A 43 5.32 2.11 -11.56
CA ALA A 43 5.99 3.36 -11.25
C ALA A 43 5.17 4.22 -10.29
N PHE A 44 3.85 4.25 -10.44
CA PHE A 44 2.97 4.99 -9.56
C PHE A 44 2.88 4.37 -8.17
N GLU A 45 2.84 3.03 -8.06
CA GLU A 45 2.93 2.34 -6.76
C GLU A 45 4.21 2.74 -6.01
N ARG A 46 5.37 2.67 -6.69
CA ARG A 46 6.65 3.12 -6.11
C ARG A 46 6.64 4.60 -5.71
N LEU A 47 6.01 5.44 -6.52
CA LEU A 47 5.87 6.87 -6.22
C LEU A 47 5.00 7.12 -4.98
N VAL A 48 3.88 6.39 -4.84
CA VAL A 48 2.99 6.46 -3.67
C VAL A 48 3.71 5.96 -2.41
N SER A 49 4.61 4.99 -2.51
CA SER A 49 5.42 4.51 -1.39
C SER A 49 6.55 5.46 -0.99
N ALA A 50 7.04 6.31 -1.90
CA ALA A 50 8.13 7.25 -1.63
C ALA A 50 7.74 8.33 -0.61
N ARG A 51 8.71 8.82 0.16
CA ARG A 51 8.50 9.98 1.04
C ARG A 51 8.45 11.24 0.18
N ILE A 52 7.48 12.10 0.46
CA ILE A 52 7.27 13.32 -0.33
C ILE A 52 8.48 14.25 -0.25
N ASN A 53 9.11 14.31 0.93
CA ASN A 53 10.31 15.12 1.16
C ASN A 53 11.56 14.62 0.42
N ASP A 54 11.53 13.38 -0.08
CA ASP A 54 12.65 12.79 -0.81
C ASP A 54 12.53 13.00 -2.33
N ILE A 55 11.42 13.61 -2.80
CA ILE A 55 11.15 13.89 -4.22
C ILE A 55 11.55 15.33 -4.54
N SER A 56 12.43 15.51 -5.53
CA SER A 56 12.91 16.85 -5.91
C SER A 56 11.86 17.67 -6.67
N ASP A 57 12.04 19.00 -6.74
CA ASP A 57 11.17 19.86 -7.53
C ASP A 57 11.25 19.55 -9.03
N GLU A 58 12.42 19.15 -9.53
CA GLU A 58 12.59 18.70 -10.91
C GLU A 58 11.80 17.42 -11.19
N GLU A 59 11.84 16.45 -10.28
CA GLU A 59 11.08 15.21 -10.38
C GLU A 59 9.57 15.45 -10.33
N ARG A 60 9.14 16.36 -9.45
CA ARG A 60 7.76 16.81 -9.37
C ARG A 60 7.30 17.46 -10.67
N HIS A 61 8.14 18.31 -11.27
CA HIS A 61 7.82 18.94 -12.55
C HIS A 61 7.73 17.89 -13.68
N MET A 62 8.57 16.85 -13.63
CA MET A 62 8.65 15.80 -14.63
C MET A 62 7.39 14.94 -14.74
N VAL A 63 6.72 14.65 -13.62
CA VAL A 63 5.48 13.84 -13.60
C VAL A 63 4.21 14.66 -13.87
N GLY A 64 4.28 15.97 -13.68
CA GLY A 64 3.17 16.90 -13.90
C GLY A 64 2.17 16.96 -12.74
N SER A 65 1.39 18.05 -12.72
CA SER A 65 0.48 18.38 -11.61
C SER A 65 -0.63 17.36 -11.40
N ILE A 66 -1.14 16.75 -12.47
CA ILE A 66 -2.22 15.76 -12.39
C ILE A 66 -1.76 14.52 -11.61
N VAL A 67 -0.62 13.93 -11.98
CA VAL A 67 -0.07 12.75 -11.30
C VAL A 67 0.28 13.10 -9.85
N TRP A 68 0.88 14.27 -9.66
CA TRP A 68 1.25 14.76 -8.34
C TRP A 68 0.05 14.93 -7.39
N ASN A 69 -1.02 15.57 -7.86
CA ASN A 69 -2.24 15.77 -7.09
C ASN A 69 -2.92 14.42 -6.76
N THR A 70 -2.94 13.48 -7.70
CA THR A 70 -3.50 12.15 -7.44
C THR A 70 -2.67 11.38 -6.43
N MET A 71 -1.34 11.42 -6.53
CA MET A 71 -0.45 10.82 -5.52
C MET A 71 -0.76 11.36 -4.11
N PHE A 72 -0.89 12.68 -3.96
CA PHE A 72 -1.24 13.29 -2.69
C PHE A 72 -2.56 12.80 -2.12
N LYS A 73 -3.61 12.75 -2.95
CA LYS A 73 -4.93 12.23 -2.54
C LYS A 73 -4.85 10.78 -2.08
N VAL A 74 -4.14 9.93 -2.83
CA VAL A 74 -3.94 8.53 -2.47
C VAL A 74 -3.22 8.43 -1.13
N LYS A 75 -2.11 9.14 -0.96
CA LYS A 75 -1.33 9.11 0.29
C LYS A 75 -2.15 9.58 1.49
N GLU A 76 -2.95 10.63 1.36
CA GLU A 76 -3.84 11.12 2.42
C GLU A 76 -4.90 10.07 2.79
N CYS A 77 -5.57 9.47 1.80
CA CYS A 77 -6.54 8.41 2.03
C CYS A 77 -5.91 7.19 2.73
N LEU A 78 -4.70 6.77 2.32
CA LEU A 78 -3.97 5.69 2.97
C LEU A 78 -3.61 6.02 4.41
N ASP A 79 -3.15 7.23 4.68
CA ASP A 79 -2.77 7.69 6.00
C ASP A 79 -3.97 7.71 6.97
N VAL A 80 -5.11 8.24 6.53
CA VAL A 80 -6.37 8.18 7.29
C VAL A 80 -6.77 6.73 7.56
N HIS A 81 -6.75 5.87 6.55
CA HIS A 81 -7.12 4.46 6.69
C HIS A 81 -6.19 3.70 7.64
N ARG A 82 -4.87 3.96 7.60
CA ARG A 82 -3.89 3.38 8.52
C ARG A 82 -4.18 3.77 9.96
N ARG A 83 -4.54 5.04 10.21
CA ARG A 83 -4.93 5.52 11.55
C ARG A 83 -6.19 4.83 12.06
N ILE A 84 -7.20 4.66 11.20
CA ILE A 84 -8.44 3.94 11.57
C ILE A 84 -8.10 2.51 11.99
N ILE A 85 -7.40 1.75 11.13
CA ILE A 85 -7.03 0.35 11.45
C ILE A 85 -6.18 0.27 12.72
N ALA A 86 -5.23 1.18 12.90
CA ALA A 86 -4.36 1.20 14.07
C ALA A 86 -5.15 1.41 15.37
N CYS A 87 -6.14 2.30 15.36
CA CYS A 87 -6.92 2.66 16.53
C CYS A 87 -8.09 1.69 16.80
N GLU A 88 -8.66 1.09 15.75
CA GLU A 88 -9.85 0.26 15.84
C GLU A 88 -9.51 -1.22 15.73
N ALA A 89 -9.23 -1.83 16.89
CA ALA A 89 -9.06 -3.27 16.96
C ALA A 89 -10.35 -3.98 16.52
N PRO A 90 -10.28 -4.98 15.63
CA PRO A 90 -11.42 -5.83 15.30
C PRO A 90 -12.02 -6.47 16.56
N PRO A 91 -13.33 -6.75 16.59
CA PRO A 91 -13.95 -7.44 17.72
C PRO A 91 -13.28 -8.78 17.99
N MET A 92 -13.04 -9.09 19.27
CA MET A 92 -12.46 -10.38 19.66
C MET A 92 -13.44 -11.52 19.35
N VAL A 93 -12.93 -12.63 18.81
CA VAL A 93 -13.71 -13.85 18.59
C VAL A 93 -13.33 -14.88 19.65
N HIS A 94 -14.23 -15.14 20.60
CA HIS A 94 -13.96 -16.10 21.68
C HIS A 94 -14.29 -17.54 21.28
N ALA A 95 -13.33 -18.43 21.45
CA ALA A 95 -13.56 -19.87 21.41
C ALA A 95 -14.34 -20.33 22.66
N ALA A 96 -15.05 -21.44 22.54
CA ALA A 96 -15.77 -22.06 23.67
C ALA A 96 -14.86 -22.46 24.84
N THR A 97 -13.56 -22.65 24.58
CA THR A 97 -12.52 -22.97 25.57
C THR A 97 -12.04 -21.74 26.37
N CYS A 98 -12.49 -20.53 26.03
CA CYS A 98 -12.06 -19.29 26.67
C CYS A 98 -12.81 -19.04 27.99
N MET A 99 -12.15 -19.32 29.11
CA MET A 99 -12.72 -19.12 30.46
C MET A 99 -12.60 -17.68 30.98
N LYS A 100 -11.74 -16.85 30.38
CA LYS A 100 -11.44 -15.47 30.81
C LYS A 100 -11.68 -14.48 29.68
N GLN A 101 -12.91 -14.41 29.18
CA GLN A 101 -13.23 -13.63 27.98
C GLN A 101 -12.86 -12.14 28.11
N THR A 102 -13.24 -11.49 29.21
CA THR A 102 -12.93 -10.07 29.46
C THR A 102 -11.43 -9.78 29.40
N ARG A 103 -10.61 -10.56 30.14
CA ARG A 103 -9.16 -10.38 30.13
C ARG A 103 -8.56 -10.66 28.75
N CYS A 104 -9.04 -11.69 28.07
CA CYS A 104 -8.60 -12.02 26.72
C CYS A 104 -8.91 -10.89 25.71
N GLU A 105 -10.04 -10.19 25.87
CA GLU A 105 -10.40 -9.04 25.04
C GLU A 105 -9.55 -7.80 25.36
N GLU A 106 -9.26 -7.53 26.63
CA GLU A 106 -8.37 -6.45 27.07
C GLU A 106 -6.95 -6.66 26.52
N ASP A 107 -6.40 -7.87 26.69
CA ASP A 107 -5.08 -8.24 26.18
C ASP A 107 -5.03 -8.16 24.65
N TRP A 108 -6.11 -8.53 23.96
CA TRP A 108 -6.23 -8.37 22.50
C TRP A 108 -6.15 -6.91 22.06
N LYS A 109 -6.90 -6.00 22.71
CA LYS A 109 -6.83 -4.56 22.39
C LYS A 109 -5.43 -4.00 22.60
N GLN A 110 -4.74 -4.43 23.65
CA GLN A 110 -3.35 -4.04 23.92
C GLN A 110 -2.38 -4.61 22.88
N LEU A 111 -2.53 -5.88 22.50
CA LEU A 111 -1.70 -6.51 21.47
C LEU A 111 -1.91 -5.84 20.12
N TRP A 112 -3.16 -5.50 19.77
CA TRP A 112 -3.47 -4.81 18.52
C TRP A 112 -2.77 -3.45 18.44
N TRP A 113 -2.92 -2.61 19.48
CA TRP A 113 -2.28 -1.30 19.51
C TRP A 113 -0.75 -1.40 19.49
N ASN A 114 -0.18 -2.26 20.34
CA ASN A 114 1.27 -2.40 20.45
C ASN A 114 1.92 -3.15 19.28
N GLY A 115 1.14 -3.95 18.55
CA GLY A 115 1.56 -4.65 17.34
C GLY A 115 1.16 -3.90 16.08
N MET A 116 -0.08 -4.11 15.63
CA MET A 116 -0.62 -3.54 14.38
C MET A 116 -0.55 -2.01 14.37
N GLY A 117 -0.96 -1.36 15.46
CA GLY A 117 -0.91 0.09 15.57
C GLY A 117 0.50 0.65 15.37
N ARG A 118 1.50 0.04 16.01
CA ARG A 118 2.91 0.41 15.81
C ARG A 118 3.41 0.10 14.40
N PHE A 119 3.07 -1.04 13.83
CA PHE A 119 3.50 -1.38 12.47
C PHE A 119 2.98 -0.40 11.42
N LEU A 120 1.76 0.09 11.56
CA LEU A 120 1.16 1.02 10.60
C LEU A 120 1.57 2.48 10.83
N LEU A 121 1.81 2.88 12.09
CA LEU A 121 2.02 4.29 12.47
C LEU A 121 3.47 4.64 12.83
N ASP A 122 4.42 3.70 12.76
CA ASP A 122 5.84 4.01 12.98
C ASP A 122 6.34 5.04 11.95
N GLY A 123 6.60 6.26 12.39
CA GLY A 123 7.10 7.34 11.54
C GLY A 123 8.50 7.07 10.97
N ARG A 124 9.26 6.13 11.53
CA ARG A 124 10.59 5.74 11.02
C ARG A 124 10.47 4.70 9.91
N ASN A 125 9.56 3.73 10.08
CA ASN A 125 9.43 2.59 9.19
C ASN A 125 7.98 2.06 9.13
N PRO A 126 7.05 2.81 8.53
CA PRO A 126 5.66 2.36 8.43
C PRO A 126 5.61 1.14 7.51
N GLN A 127 4.99 0.07 7.98
CA GLN A 127 4.86 -1.17 7.22
C GLN A 127 3.71 -1.05 6.21
N PRO A 128 3.90 -1.53 4.97
CA PRO A 128 2.77 -1.84 4.08
C PRO A 128 1.79 -2.80 4.76
N TYR A 129 0.51 -2.75 4.40
CA TYR A 129 -0.52 -3.57 5.08
C TYR A 129 -0.19 -5.06 5.08
N LYS A 130 0.24 -5.60 3.94
CA LYS A 130 0.62 -7.00 3.81
C LYS A 130 1.72 -7.39 4.80
N ASP A 131 2.78 -6.59 4.87
CA ASP A 131 3.92 -6.84 5.74
C ASP A 131 3.54 -6.66 7.22
N ALA A 132 2.66 -5.70 7.52
CA ALA A 132 2.12 -5.48 8.87
C ALA A 132 1.36 -6.71 9.37
N VAL A 133 0.48 -7.30 8.54
CA VAL A 133 -0.26 -8.53 8.85
C VAL A 133 0.69 -9.71 9.05
N GLU A 134 1.63 -9.93 8.11
CA GLU A 134 2.59 -11.04 8.20
C GLU A 134 3.48 -10.97 9.46
N ARG A 135 3.83 -9.76 9.91
CA ARG A 135 4.57 -9.54 11.15
C ARG A 135 3.69 -9.73 12.38
N PHE A 136 2.45 -9.23 12.33
CA PHE A 136 1.50 -9.32 13.43
C PHE A 136 1.17 -10.77 13.80
N GLU A 137 1.06 -11.65 12.81
CA GLU A 137 0.85 -13.09 13.01
C GLU A 137 1.95 -13.79 13.82
N LYS A 138 3.15 -13.21 13.84
CA LYS A 138 4.34 -13.77 14.48
C LYS A 138 4.62 -13.16 15.85
N LEU A 139 3.78 -12.25 16.31
CA LEU A 139 3.92 -11.62 17.62
C LEU A 139 3.65 -12.62 18.75
N ASP A 140 4.31 -12.38 19.88
CA ASP A 140 3.96 -13.05 21.13
C ASP A 140 2.55 -12.60 21.56
N ILE A 141 1.66 -13.58 21.69
CA ILE A 141 0.25 -13.37 22.05
C ILE A 141 0.04 -13.23 23.56
N GLY A 142 1.10 -13.42 24.36
CA GLY A 142 1.06 -13.32 25.81
C GLY A 142 0.04 -14.26 26.43
N GLU A 143 -0.93 -13.71 27.17
CA GLU A 143 -1.97 -14.48 27.86
C GLU A 143 -3.25 -14.69 27.04
N ILE A 144 -3.31 -14.21 25.80
CA ILE A 144 -4.46 -14.42 24.92
C ILE A 144 -4.65 -15.93 24.69
N ASN A 145 -5.90 -16.39 24.82
CA ASN A 145 -6.22 -17.79 24.53
C ASN A 145 -5.92 -18.12 23.06
N LEU A 146 -5.17 -19.21 22.83
CA LEU A 146 -4.68 -19.59 21.50
C LEU A 146 -5.80 -19.84 20.47
N ASP A 147 -6.94 -20.40 20.89
CA ASP A 147 -8.05 -20.66 19.99
C ASP A 147 -8.76 -19.35 19.62
N CYS A 148 -8.91 -18.43 20.58
CA CYS A 148 -9.41 -17.08 20.30
C CYS A 148 -8.48 -16.32 19.34
N TRP A 149 -7.17 -16.43 19.54
CA TRP A 149 -6.16 -15.84 18.64
C TRP A 149 -6.31 -16.35 17.21
N LYS A 150 -6.40 -17.67 17.02
CA LYS A 150 -6.61 -18.26 15.69
C LYS A 150 -7.91 -17.80 15.04
N ALA A 151 -8.99 -17.72 15.82
CA ALA A 151 -10.30 -17.29 15.32
C ALA A 151 -10.31 -15.81 14.91
N VAL A 152 -9.71 -14.93 15.72
CA VAL A 152 -9.62 -13.51 15.38
C VAL A 152 -8.66 -13.28 14.21
N LEU A 153 -7.51 -13.97 14.15
CA LEU A 153 -6.60 -13.90 13.01
C LEU A 153 -7.25 -14.36 11.70
N TYR A 154 -8.03 -15.44 11.73
CA TYR A 154 -8.78 -15.87 10.55
C TYR A 154 -9.70 -14.76 10.05
N THR A 155 -10.41 -14.09 10.97
CA THR A 155 -11.28 -12.95 10.66
C THR A 155 -10.50 -11.77 10.10
N VAL A 156 -9.37 -11.40 10.71
CA VAL A 156 -8.48 -10.31 10.25
C VAL A 156 -8.00 -10.56 8.83
N LYS A 157 -7.56 -11.79 8.52
CA LYS A 157 -7.08 -12.15 7.17
C LYS A 157 -8.19 -12.23 6.12
N ALA A 158 -9.39 -12.62 6.53
CA ALA A 158 -10.54 -12.71 5.64
C ALA A 158 -11.12 -11.33 5.27
N GLN A 159 -10.77 -10.27 6.01
CA GLN A 159 -11.21 -8.91 5.72
C GLN A 159 -10.38 -8.32 4.57
N SER A 160 -11.07 -7.80 3.55
CA SER A 160 -10.47 -7.05 2.43
C SER A 160 -9.92 -5.68 2.84
N THR A 161 -10.02 -5.31 4.10
CA THR A 161 -9.51 -4.04 4.65
C THR A 161 -8.02 -3.86 4.34
N PHE A 162 -7.22 -4.94 4.37
CA PHE A 162 -5.79 -4.88 4.06
C PHE A 162 -5.48 -4.80 2.55
N ASP A 163 -6.47 -5.06 1.69
CA ASP A 163 -6.37 -4.87 0.24
C ASP A 163 -6.70 -3.44 -0.21
N HIS A 164 -7.07 -2.57 0.74
CA HIS A 164 -7.48 -1.20 0.45
C HIS A 164 -6.40 -0.39 -0.26
N GLU A 165 -5.11 -0.59 0.10
CA GLU A 165 -4.00 0.10 -0.55
C GLU A 165 -3.91 -0.21 -2.04
N ARG A 166 -4.00 -1.50 -2.39
CA ARG A 166 -4.00 -1.93 -3.79
C ARG A 166 -5.23 -1.43 -4.53
N THR A 167 -6.41 -1.57 -3.92
CA THR A 167 -7.68 -1.13 -4.52
C THR A 167 -7.67 0.37 -4.82
N LEU A 168 -7.15 1.18 -3.89
CA LEU A 168 -7.08 2.63 -4.05
C LEU A 168 -6.08 3.04 -5.11
N ILE A 169 -4.91 2.39 -5.15
CA ILE A 169 -3.90 2.61 -6.20
C ILE A 169 -4.49 2.25 -7.57
N ASP A 170 -5.11 1.07 -7.71
CA ASP A 170 -5.71 0.61 -8.97
C ASP A 170 -6.84 1.53 -9.46
N ALA A 171 -7.71 1.99 -8.56
CA ALA A 171 -8.77 2.95 -8.91
C ALA A 171 -8.19 4.30 -9.38
N SER A 172 -7.15 4.78 -8.70
CA SER A 172 -6.47 6.03 -9.05
C SER A 172 -5.72 5.94 -10.37
N LEU A 173 -5.14 4.77 -10.67
CA LEU A 173 -4.52 4.46 -11.94
C LEU A 173 -5.51 4.54 -13.11
N ILE A 174 -6.70 3.94 -12.94
CA ILE A 174 -7.78 4.02 -13.95
C ILE A 174 -8.16 5.49 -14.20
N GLN A 175 -8.33 6.27 -13.14
CA GLN A 175 -8.68 7.68 -13.27
C GLN A 175 -7.58 8.50 -13.97
N LEU A 176 -6.31 8.25 -13.65
CA LEU A 176 -5.17 8.91 -14.30
C LEU A 176 -5.09 8.57 -15.79
N ILE A 177 -5.32 7.31 -16.16
CA ILE A 177 -5.37 6.90 -17.57
C ILE A 177 -6.50 7.62 -18.29
N ILE A 178 -7.68 7.77 -17.68
CA ILE A 178 -8.80 8.50 -18.30
C ILE A 178 -8.44 9.98 -18.50
N LEU A 179 -7.91 10.64 -17.47
CA LEU A 179 -7.54 12.06 -17.51
C LEU A 179 -6.41 12.37 -18.51
N GLN A 180 -5.60 11.38 -18.89
CA GLN A 180 -4.54 11.53 -19.90
C GLN A 180 -5.03 11.36 -21.34
N ASN A 181 -6.22 10.77 -21.54
CA ASN A 181 -6.80 10.53 -22.86
C ASN A 181 -7.96 11.48 -23.21
N ALA A 182 -8.27 12.44 -22.31
CA ALA A 182 -9.26 13.50 -22.50
C ALA A 182 -8.58 14.80 -22.96
#